data_AF-A0A2N3CQB2-F1
#
_entry.id   AF-A0A2N3CQB2-F1
#
_cell.length_a   1.000
_cell.length_b   1.000
_cell.length_c   1.000
_cell.angle_alpha   90.00
_cell.angle_beta   90.00
_cell.angle_gamma   90.00
#
_symmetry.space_group_name_H-M   'P 1'
#
loop_
_entity.id
_entity.type
_entity.pdbx_description
1 polymer ?
#
loop_
_entity_poly.entity_id
_entity_poly.type
_entity_poly.pdbx_seq_one_letter_code
_entity_poly.pdbx_strand_id
1 'polypeptide(L)'
;MTAHPPKRKSEKRQRTETIYTRVSKEEKAAFLERADKAGMASAAFARAMLSGKAGPRAQRRVPADAQAMRQVLGHLGKTGSNLNQIARYLHTGGIPETVLPDIREALSDLARLRGLIYAALGKDPDHARPADPVAPSAAKTPPPRNGKIIPPPGG
;
A
#
# COMPACT_ATOMS: atom_id res chain seq x y z
N MET A 1 29.73 28.02 5.85
CA MET A 1 28.39 27.40 5.81
C MET A 1 27.37 28.51 5.57
N THR A 2 26.93 28.71 4.33
CA THR A 2 25.98 29.77 3.98
C THR A 2 24.58 29.17 3.86
N ALA A 3 23.74 29.41 4.87
CA ALA A 3 22.34 28.98 4.89
C ALA A 3 21.52 29.84 3.91
N HIS A 4 20.88 29.20 2.93
CA HIS A 4 19.91 29.86 2.06
C HIS A 4 18.59 30.11 2.83
N PRO A 5 17.99 31.31 2.73
CA PRO A 5 16.71 31.60 3.37
C PRO A 5 15.55 30.83 2.70
N PRO A 6 14.49 30.48 3.45
CA PRO A 6 13.36 29.75 2.90
C PRO A 6 12.62 30.59 1.85
N LYS A 7 12.43 30.02 0.64
CA LYS A 7 11.65 30.61 -0.45
C LYS A 7 10.27 31.06 0.05
N ARG A 8 9.99 32.37 0.05
CA ARG A 8 8.66 32.92 0.32
C ARG A 8 7.67 32.35 -0.70
N LYS A 9 6.66 31.61 -0.22
CA LYS A 9 5.58 31.11 -1.07
C LYS A 9 4.75 32.31 -1.53
N SER A 10 4.49 32.40 -2.84
CA SER A 10 3.70 33.48 -3.45
C SER A 10 2.39 33.72 -2.69
N GLU A 11 2.25 34.95 -2.18
CA GLU A 11 1.13 35.43 -1.37
C GLU A 11 -0.18 35.51 -2.17
N LYS A 12 -0.09 35.69 -3.51
CA LYS A 12 -1.22 35.71 -4.46
C LYS A 12 -2.06 34.42 -4.48
N ARG A 13 -1.63 33.36 -3.80
CA ARG A 13 -2.31 32.05 -3.73
C ARG A 13 -3.09 31.84 -2.43
N GLN A 14 -2.96 32.74 -1.45
CA GLN A 14 -3.66 32.61 -0.18
C GLN A 14 -5.08 33.18 -0.31
N ARG A 15 -6.08 32.40 0.11
CA ARG A 15 -7.48 32.83 0.17
C ARG A 15 -7.69 33.43 1.56
N THR A 16 -8.00 34.72 1.63
CA THR A 16 -8.11 35.50 2.88
C THR A 16 -9.54 35.64 3.38
N GLU A 17 -10.51 35.64 2.46
CA GLU A 17 -11.93 35.84 2.78
C GLU A 17 -12.64 34.54 3.19
N THR A 18 -13.58 34.65 4.14
CA THR A 18 -14.36 33.53 4.67
C THR A 18 -15.86 33.78 4.49
N ILE A 19 -16.61 32.73 4.15
CA ILE A 19 -18.08 32.74 4.10
C ILE A 19 -18.59 31.91 5.28
N TYR A 20 -19.48 32.49 6.08
CA TYR A 20 -20.09 31.83 7.23
C TYR A 20 -21.57 31.56 6.97
N THR A 21 -22.01 30.33 7.23
CA THR A 21 -23.42 29.93 7.17
C THR A 21 -23.72 28.99 8.33
N ARG A 22 -24.83 29.20 9.02
CA ARG A 22 -25.32 28.25 10.04
C ARG A 22 -25.98 27.07 9.34
N VAL A 23 -25.67 25.86 9.80
CA VAL A 23 -26.25 24.61 9.31
C VAL A 23 -26.68 23.75 10.50
N SER A 24 -27.70 22.94 10.29
CA SER A 24 -28.11 21.87 11.21
C SER A 24 -27.04 20.76 11.29
N LYS A 25 -27.20 19.87 12.26
CA LYS A 25 -26.28 18.72 12.44
C LYS A 25 -26.38 17.76 11.25
N GLU A 26 -27.60 17.54 10.78
CA GLU A 26 -27.97 16.67 9.67
C GLU A 26 -27.37 17.18 8.36
N GLU A 27 -27.49 18.47 8.08
CA GLU A 27 -26.89 19.10 6.91
C GLU A 27 -25.37 19.01 6.92
N LYS A 28 -24.75 19.23 8.09
CA LYS A 28 -23.29 19.09 8.25
C LYS A 28 -22.83 17.67 7.99
N ALA A 29 -23.53 16.67 8.53
CA ALA A 29 -23.20 15.26 8.30
C ALA A 29 -23.34 14.88 6.82
N ALA A 30 -24.47 15.23 6.20
CA ALA A 30 -24.72 14.97 4.78
C ALA A 30 -23.72 15.69 3.86
N PHE A 31 -23.23 16.87 4.25
CA PHE A 31 -22.19 17.59 3.52
C PHE A 31 -20.82 16.88 3.62
N LEU A 32 -20.42 16.45 4.82
CA LEU A 32 -19.16 15.74 5.03
C LEU A 32 -19.14 14.39 4.30
N GLU A 33 -20.25 13.64 4.34
CA GLU A 33 -20.37 12.37 3.65
C GLU A 33 -20.25 12.54 2.13
N ARG A 34 -20.89 13.58 1.56
CA ARG A 34 -20.75 13.91 0.14
C ARG A 34 -19.33 14.32 -0.24
N ALA A 35 -18.66 15.10 0.61
CA ALA A 35 -17.25 15.46 0.40
C ALA A 35 -16.34 14.23 0.42
N ASP A 36 -16.60 13.29 1.33
CA ASP A 36 -15.83 12.05 1.46
C ASP A 36 -16.08 11.09 0.28
N LYS A 37 -17.33 10.93 -0.16
CA LYS A 37 -17.69 10.21 -1.38
C LYS A 37 -17.02 10.81 -2.62
N ALA A 38 -16.88 12.14 -2.68
CA ALA A 38 -16.15 12.83 -3.73
C ALA A 38 -14.61 12.76 -3.58
N GLY A 39 -14.09 12.17 -2.51
CA GLY A 39 -12.66 12.08 -2.23
C GLY A 39 -11.99 13.44 -2.00
N MET A 40 -12.77 14.45 -1.62
CA MET A 40 -12.32 15.83 -1.47
C MET A 40 -12.22 16.25 -0.01
N ALA A 41 -11.31 17.18 0.29
CA ALA A 41 -11.38 17.87 1.57
C ALA A 41 -12.67 18.71 1.65
N SER A 42 -13.30 18.79 2.81
CA SER A 42 -14.56 19.55 3.02
C SER A 42 -14.53 20.96 2.43
N ALA A 43 -13.48 21.73 2.70
CA ALA A 43 -13.31 23.07 2.13
C ALA A 43 -13.12 23.07 0.61
N ALA A 44 -12.51 22.03 0.03
CA ALA A 44 -12.40 21.90 -1.41
C ALA A 44 -13.72 21.53 -2.06
N PHE A 45 -14.50 20.65 -1.42
CA PHE A 45 -15.83 20.27 -1.86
C PHE A 45 -16.79 21.48 -1.81
N ALA A 46 -16.79 22.25 -0.73
CA ALA A 46 -17.55 23.51 -0.65
C ALA A 46 -17.19 24.46 -1.80
N ARG A 47 -15.91 24.63 -2.08
CA ARG A 47 -15.46 25.47 -3.20
C ARG A 47 -15.88 24.93 -4.57
N ALA A 48 -15.83 23.63 -4.76
CA ALA A 48 -16.28 22.99 -5.99
C ALA A 48 -17.77 23.29 -6.23
N MET A 49 -18.60 23.17 -5.19
CA MET A 49 -20.02 23.48 -5.25
C MET A 49 -20.31 24.96 -5.49
N LEU A 50 -19.56 25.87 -4.85
CA LEU A 50 -19.79 27.32 -4.95
C LEU A 50 -19.24 27.96 -6.23
N SER A 51 -18.13 27.44 -6.78
CA SER A 51 -17.38 28.11 -7.85
C SER A 51 -17.11 27.23 -9.06
N GLY A 52 -17.59 25.99 -9.07
CA GLY A 52 -17.28 24.96 -10.08
C GLY A 52 -15.83 24.48 -10.06
N LYS A 53 -14.97 25.04 -9.21
CA LYS A 53 -13.53 24.77 -9.17
C LYS A 53 -13.06 24.44 -7.74
N ALA A 54 -12.72 23.18 -7.51
CA ALA A 54 -12.25 22.68 -6.21
C ALA A 54 -10.86 23.23 -5.80
N GLY A 55 -10.03 23.59 -6.79
CA GLY A 55 -8.69 24.13 -6.62
C GLY A 55 -7.57 23.07 -6.56
N PRO A 56 -6.29 23.49 -6.55
CA PRO A 56 -5.13 22.62 -6.76
C PRO A 56 -4.80 21.65 -5.62
N ARG A 57 -5.58 21.64 -4.54
CA ARG A 57 -5.49 20.67 -3.43
C ARG A 57 -6.86 20.10 -3.11
N ALA A 58 -7.63 19.82 -4.16
CA ALA A 58 -9.01 19.36 -4.04
C ALA A 58 -9.10 18.01 -3.35
N GLN A 59 -8.22 17.10 -3.77
CA GLN A 59 -8.23 15.72 -3.34
C GLN A 59 -7.66 15.58 -1.94
N ARG A 60 -8.38 14.82 -1.11
CA ARG A 60 -7.91 14.44 0.22
C ARG A 60 -6.66 13.57 0.02
N ARG A 61 -5.48 14.09 0.38
CA ARG A 61 -4.23 13.35 0.19
C ARG A 61 -4.21 12.23 1.22
N VAL A 62 -4.31 11.02 0.67
CA VAL A 62 -4.44 9.70 1.31
C VAL A 62 -5.84 9.44 1.92
N PRO A 63 -6.60 8.45 1.42
CA PRO A 63 -7.91 8.07 1.95
C PRO A 63 -7.84 7.72 3.44
N ALA A 64 -8.97 7.81 4.14
CA ALA A 64 -9.11 7.40 5.55
C ALA A 64 -8.60 5.97 5.83
N ASP A 65 -8.49 5.14 4.79
CA ASP A 65 -7.99 3.76 4.84
C ASP A 65 -6.47 3.60 4.77
N ALA A 66 -5.72 4.71 4.79
CA ALA A 66 -4.25 4.69 4.74
C ALA A 66 -3.61 3.81 5.83
N GLN A 67 -4.23 3.76 7.01
CA GLN A 67 -3.71 3.02 8.15
C GLN A 67 -3.98 1.53 8.01
N ALA A 68 -5.20 1.14 7.61
CA ALA A 68 -5.54 -0.25 7.33
C ALA A 68 -4.68 -0.79 6.17
N MET A 69 -4.55 -0.04 5.08
CA MET A 69 -3.66 -0.41 3.97
C MET A 69 -2.19 -0.53 4.38
N ARG A 70 -1.67 0.34 5.25
CA ARG A 70 -0.30 0.22 5.77
C ARG A 70 -0.11 -1.04 6.63
N GLN A 71 -1.10 -1.40 7.44
CA GLN A 71 -1.05 -2.64 8.23
C GLN A 71 -1.08 -3.88 7.34
N VAL A 72 -1.95 -3.89 6.32
CA VAL A 72 -2.00 -4.95 5.31
C VAL A 72 -0.67 -5.08 4.57
N LEU A 73 -0.09 -3.97 4.10
CA LEU A 73 1.22 -3.95 3.43
C LEU A 73 2.34 -4.44 4.36
N GLY A 74 2.34 -4.06 5.63
CA GLY A 74 3.34 -4.49 6.60
C GLY A 74 3.31 -6.00 6.87
N HIS A 75 2.11 -6.56 7.02
CA HIS A 75 1.94 -8.00 7.19
C HIS A 75 2.32 -8.77 5.91
N LEU A 76 1.95 -8.28 4.73
CA LEU A 76 2.32 -8.91 3.47
C LEU A 76 3.85 -8.95 3.28
N GLY A 77 4.55 -7.88 3.68
CA GLY A 77 6.02 -7.84 3.66
C GLY A 77 6.66 -8.88 4.58
N LYS A 78 6.10 -9.12 5.77
CA LYS A 78 6.57 -10.16 6.70
C LYS A 78 6.39 -11.55 6.12
N THR A 79 5.17 -11.87 5.64
CA THR A 79 4.87 -13.18 5.03
C THR A 79 5.75 -13.43 3.80
N GLY A 80 5.93 -12.43 2.94
CA GLY A 80 6.82 -12.55 1.77
C GLY A 80 8.29 -12.75 2.14
N SER A 81 8.77 -12.08 3.20
CA SER A 81 10.13 -12.29 3.72
C SER A 81 10.33 -13.72 4.22
N ASN A 82 9.38 -14.25 4.98
CA ASN A 82 9.42 -15.62 5.48
C ASN A 82 9.44 -16.64 4.32
N LEU A 83 8.51 -16.51 3.37
CA LEU A 83 8.49 -17.36 2.16
C LEU A 83 9.80 -17.30 1.36
N ASN A 84 10.43 -16.12 1.27
CA ASN A 84 11.70 -15.97 0.59
C ASN A 84 12.89 -16.58 1.36
N GLN A 85 12.81 -16.68 2.69
CA GLN A 85 13.80 -17.39 3.50
C GLN A 85 13.65 -18.90 3.33
N ILE A 86 12.41 -19.41 3.39
CA ILE A 86 12.08 -20.83 3.14
C ILE A 86 12.56 -21.24 1.74
N ALA A 87 12.22 -20.46 0.71
CA ALA A 87 12.61 -20.76 -0.66
C ALA A 87 14.14 -20.81 -0.83
N ARG A 88 14.87 -19.86 -0.21
CA ARG A 88 16.34 -19.85 -0.25
C ARG A 88 16.93 -21.07 0.46
N TYR A 89 16.44 -21.40 1.65
CA TYR A 89 16.91 -22.56 2.41
C TYR A 89 16.73 -23.86 1.61
N LEU A 90 15.55 -24.09 1.05
CA LEU A 90 15.27 -25.26 0.21
C LEU A 90 16.13 -25.27 -1.06
N HIS A 91 16.33 -24.11 -1.70
CA HIS A 91 17.17 -24.00 -2.89
C HIS A 91 18.64 -24.35 -2.62
N THR A 92 19.14 -24.08 -1.41
CA THR A 92 20.50 -24.44 -0.98
C THR A 92 20.64 -25.88 -0.49
N GLY A 93 19.66 -26.75 -0.74
CA GLY A 93 19.67 -28.16 -0.31
C GLY A 93 19.15 -28.38 1.11
N GLY A 94 18.40 -27.43 1.65
CA GLY A 94 17.75 -27.55 2.95
C GLY A 94 16.69 -28.66 3.00
N ILE A 95 16.45 -29.17 4.21
CA ILE A 95 15.53 -30.28 4.45
C ILE A 95 14.09 -29.74 4.58
N PRO A 96 13.11 -30.20 3.77
CA PRO A 96 11.74 -29.71 3.79
C PRO A 96 11.06 -29.76 5.16
N GLU A 97 11.33 -30.80 5.94
CA GLU A 97 10.74 -31.01 7.25
C GLU A 97 11.13 -29.91 8.24
N THR A 98 12.32 -29.30 8.07
CA THR A 98 12.83 -28.23 8.93
C THR A 98 12.00 -26.95 8.82
N VAL A 99 11.46 -26.65 7.63
CA VAL A 99 10.72 -25.41 7.34
C VAL A 99 9.20 -25.59 7.43
N LEU A 100 8.70 -26.79 7.71
CA LEU A 100 7.28 -27.05 7.91
C LEU A 100 6.62 -26.13 8.96
N PRO A 101 7.25 -25.83 10.12
CA PRO A 101 6.70 -24.87 11.08
C PRO A 101 6.56 -23.47 10.47
N ASP A 102 7.58 -22.98 9.77
CA ASP A 102 7.60 -21.66 9.15
C ASP A 102 6.55 -21.53 8.04
N ILE A 103 6.33 -22.60 7.27
CA ILE A 103 5.27 -22.69 6.27
C ILE A 103 3.89 -22.56 6.92
N ARG A 104 3.65 -23.28 8.03
CA ARG A 104 2.39 -23.20 8.77
C ARG A 104 2.15 -21.80 9.34
N GLU A 105 3.20 -21.17 9.86
CA GLU A 105 3.15 -19.80 10.36
C GLU A 105 2.80 -18.81 9.22
N ALA A 106 3.48 -18.91 8.07
CA ALA A 106 3.21 -18.07 6.91
C ALA A 106 1.77 -18.21 6.39
N LEU A 107 1.23 -19.45 6.39
CA LEU A 107 -0.17 -19.71 6.01
C LEU A 107 -1.17 -19.11 7.01
N SER A 108 -0.88 -19.20 8.31
CA SER A 108 -1.69 -18.59 9.37
C SER A 108 -1.72 -17.06 9.24
N ASP A 109 -0.56 -16.44 9.01
CA ASP A 109 -0.44 -15.01 8.78
C ASP A 109 -1.24 -14.55 7.55
N LEU A 110 -1.19 -15.32 6.46
CA LEU A 110 -1.96 -15.04 5.25
C LEU A 110 -3.47 -15.15 5.51
N ALA A 111 -3.92 -16.15 6.27
CA ALA A 111 -5.32 -16.29 6.65
C ALA A 111 -5.81 -15.11 7.50
N ARG A 112 -4.98 -14.65 8.45
CA ARG A 112 -5.29 -13.47 9.28
C ARG A 112 -5.35 -12.19 8.45
N LEU A 113 -4.41 -12.00 7.54
CA LEU A 113 -4.39 -10.91 6.58
C LEU A 113 -5.66 -10.85 5.74
N ARG A 114 -6.06 -12.00 5.19
CA ARG A 114 -7.29 -12.14 4.41
C ARG A 114 -8.49 -11.69 5.24
N GLY A 115 -8.63 -12.14 6.47
CA GLY A 115 -9.72 -11.73 7.37
C GLY A 115 -9.75 -10.22 7.63
N LEU A 116 -8.59 -9.59 7.88
CA LEU A 116 -8.50 -8.14 8.05
C LEU A 116 -8.91 -7.36 6.80
N ILE A 117 -8.57 -7.86 5.62
CA ILE A 117 -8.97 -7.23 4.34
C ILE A 117 -10.49 -7.34 4.16
N TYR A 118 -11.08 -8.50 4.40
CA TYR A 118 -12.53 -8.68 4.31
C TYR A 118 -13.29 -7.78 5.30
N ALA A 119 -12.82 -7.70 6.55
CA ALA A 119 -13.39 -6.81 7.57
C ALA A 119 -13.28 -5.34 7.17
N ALA A 120 -12.12 -4.90 6.66
CA ALA A 120 -11.93 -3.53 6.17
C ALA A 120 -12.84 -3.20 4.97
N LEU A 121 -13.11 -4.19 4.11
CA LEU A 121 -13.99 -4.05 2.95
C LEU A 121 -15.48 -4.22 3.29
N GLY A 122 -15.84 -4.59 4.53
CA GLY A 122 -17.23 -4.89 4.92
C GLY A 122 -17.83 -6.07 4.14
N LYS A 123 -17.00 -7.05 3.77
CA LYS A 123 -17.39 -8.22 2.98
C LYS A 123 -17.16 -9.50 3.78
N ASP A 124 -17.98 -10.52 3.51
CA ASP A 124 -17.73 -11.84 4.06
C ASP A 124 -16.56 -12.52 3.33
N PRO A 125 -15.72 -13.27 4.05
CA PRO A 125 -14.63 -14.01 3.45
C PRO A 125 -15.17 -15.05 2.47
N ASP A 126 -14.72 -14.97 1.22
CA ASP A 126 -15.01 -16.00 0.23
C ASP A 126 -14.47 -17.34 0.75
N HIS A 127 -15.17 -18.46 0.57
CA HIS A 127 -14.72 -19.79 1.03
C HIS A 127 -14.14 -20.63 -0.12
N ALA A 128 -13.63 -19.97 -1.16
CA ALA A 128 -12.96 -20.62 -2.28
C ALA A 128 -11.97 -21.69 -1.78
N ARG A 129 -12.14 -22.93 -2.28
CA ARG A 129 -11.26 -24.05 -1.95
C ARG A 129 -9.81 -23.66 -2.24
N PRO A 130 -8.84 -24.12 -1.42
CA PRO A 130 -7.43 -23.99 -1.77
C PRO A 130 -7.25 -24.54 -3.18
N ALA A 131 -6.64 -23.75 -4.06
CA ALA A 131 -6.30 -24.18 -5.40
C ALA A 131 -5.48 -25.48 -5.31
N ASP A 132 -5.73 -26.41 -6.23
CA ASP A 132 -4.91 -27.62 -6.34
C ASP A 132 -3.43 -27.23 -6.39
N PRO A 133 -2.53 -28.02 -5.77
CA PRO A 133 -1.11 -27.70 -5.76
C PRO A 133 -0.64 -27.46 -7.19
N VAL A 134 -0.25 -26.22 -7.47
CA VAL A 134 0.32 -25.84 -8.76
C VAL A 134 1.59 -26.67 -8.91
N ALA A 135 1.65 -27.53 -9.93
CA ALA A 135 2.85 -28.28 -10.25
C ALA A 135 4.04 -27.32 -10.28
N PRO A 136 5.21 -27.68 -9.70
CA PRO A 136 6.35 -26.78 -9.64
C PRO A 136 6.62 -26.25 -11.05
N SER A 137 6.48 -24.93 -11.21
CA SER A 137 6.80 -24.25 -12.47
C SER A 137 8.24 -24.60 -12.80
N ALA A 138 8.45 -25.31 -13.91
CA ALA A 138 9.77 -25.71 -14.36
C ALA A 138 10.68 -24.49 -14.31
N ALA A 139 11.65 -24.53 -13.39
CA ALA A 139 12.59 -23.45 -13.18
C ALA A 139 13.13 -23.05 -14.54
N LYS A 140 12.95 -21.79 -14.94
CA LYS A 140 13.72 -21.24 -16.06
C LYS A 140 15.18 -21.30 -15.62
N THR A 141 15.88 -22.36 -16.03
CA THR A 141 17.31 -22.50 -15.83
C THR A 141 17.96 -21.22 -16.32
N PRO A 142 18.63 -20.43 -15.45
CA PRO A 142 19.36 -19.27 -15.91
C PRO A 142 20.39 -19.73 -16.95
N PRO A 143 20.55 -19.03 -18.09
CA PRO A 143 21.55 -19.42 -19.07
C PRO A 143 22.93 -19.48 -18.40
N PRO A 144 23.80 -20.44 -18.79
CA PRO A 144 25.10 -20.58 -18.17
C PRO A 144 25.86 -19.26 -18.29
N ARG A 145 26.36 -18.77 -17.15
CA ARG A 145 27.25 -17.60 -17.10
C ARG A 145 28.50 -17.97 -17.88
N ASN A 146 28.65 -17.44 -19.10
CA ASN A 146 29.88 -17.58 -19.88
C ASN A 146 31.04 -17.05 -19.05
N GLY A 147 31.87 -17.97 -18.56
CA GLY A 147 33.11 -17.66 -17.87
C GLY A 147 34.08 -17.04 -18.86
N LYS A 148 34.20 -15.71 -18.85
CA LYS A 148 35.40 -15.07 -19.39
C LYS A 148 36.55 -15.39 -18.43
N ILE A 149 37.34 -16.39 -18.79
CA ILE A 149 38.66 -16.64 -18.21
C ILE A 149 39.50 -15.40 -18.59
N ILE A 150 39.78 -14.56 -17.61
CA ILE A 150 40.79 -13.49 -17.73
C ILE A 150 42.14 -14.18 -17.52
N PRO A 151 43.07 -14.19 -18.49
CA PRO A 151 44.39 -14.76 -18.27
C PRO A 151 45.17 -13.92 -17.26
N PRO A 152 46.08 -14.53 -16.47
CA PRO A 152 46.87 -13.81 -15.48
C PRO A 152 47.83 -12.82 -16.16
N PRO A 153 48.18 -11.69 -15.51
CA PRO A 153 49.20 -10.78 -16.01
C PRO A 153 50.55 -11.50 -16.04
N GLY A 154 51.14 -11.63 -17.23
CA GLY A 154 52.52 -12.06 -17.40
C GLY A 154 53.50 -11.05 -16.79
N GLY A 155 54.63 -11.56 -16.32
CA GLY A 155 55.72 -10.79 -15.68
C GLY A 155 56.56 -9.96 -16.63
#